data_AF-A0A1S4CBN5-F1
#
_entry.id   AF-A0A1S4CBN5-F1
#
_cell.length_a   1.000
_cell.length_b   1.000
_cell.length_c   1.000
_cell.angle_alpha   90.00
_cell.angle_beta   90.00
_cell.angle_gamma   90.00
#
_symmetry.space_group_name_H-M   'P 1'
#
loop_
_entity.id
_entity.type
_entity.pdbx_description
1 polymer ?
#
loop_
_entity_poly.entity_id
_entity_poly.type
_entity_poly.pdbx_seq_one_letter_code
_entity_poly.pdbx_strand_id
1 'polypeptide(L)'
;MSCQYYLTTTTSSLRIFSFTPRRYAPNSSASQPHEFFKKQVLFSSNLQCNAVSRPRAQVIKRDDNVEEVDSAEEQQEEEETQEVYRSNKIKQHIYAVRLMLQSMDDGEISISAYDTAWVALVKDINGSDTPQFPSSLEWIANNQLAECSWGDKSIFLAHDRIINTLACVIALKSWNLHIDKRELGMSFIRENLSKIGDENAVHMPIGFEVAFPSLIEIGKKIGIDIPDDSHVLREIYT
;
A
#
# COMPACT_ATOMS: atom_id res chain seq x y z
N MET A 1 14.57 -10.80 14.08
CA MET A 1 14.16 -12.10 14.68
C MET A 1 12.74 -12.37 14.23
N SER A 2 12.49 -13.56 13.68
CA SER A 2 11.20 -13.95 13.09
C SER A 2 10.18 -14.23 14.19
N CYS A 3 8.98 -13.68 14.07
CA CYS A 3 7.85 -13.94 14.98
C CYS A 3 7.45 -15.41 14.85
N GLN A 4 7.93 -16.27 15.75
CA GLN A 4 7.51 -17.67 15.81
C GLN A 4 6.39 -17.85 16.85
N TYR A 5 5.27 -18.32 16.33
CA TYR A 5 4.06 -18.85 16.93
C TYR A 5 4.12 -19.28 18.41
N TYR A 6 3.18 -18.74 19.20
CA TYR A 6 2.50 -19.50 20.25
C TYR A 6 0.99 -19.48 19.95
N LEU A 7 0.53 -20.47 19.17
CA LEU A 7 -0.88 -20.82 19.09
C LEU A 7 -1.25 -21.59 20.35
N THR A 8 -1.77 -20.91 21.37
CA THR A 8 -2.51 -21.57 22.45
C THR A 8 -3.99 -21.58 22.08
N THR A 9 -4.50 -22.76 21.75
CA THR A 9 -5.92 -23.03 21.48
C THR A 9 -6.74 -22.65 22.72
N THR A 10 -7.41 -21.50 22.64
CA THR A 10 -8.42 -21.12 23.63
C THR A 10 -9.76 -21.07 22.90
N THR A 11 -10.62 -22.03 23.21
CA THR A 11 -11.99 -22.10 22.70
C THR A 11 -12.78 -20.93 23.26
N SER A 12 -12.92 -19.86 22.48
CA SER A 12 -13.89 -18.79 22.74
C SER A 12 -15.06 -18.96 21.79
N SER A 13 -16.28 -18.92 22.34
CA SER A 13 -17.54 -19.06 21.61
C SER A 13 -17.66 -17.97 20.56
N LEU A 14 -17.47 -18.34 19.29
CA LEU A 14 -17.71 -17.47 18.14
C LEU A 14 -19.22 -17.30 17.97
N ARG A 15 -19.74 -16.10 18.25
CA ARG A 15 -21.01 -15.67 17.66
C ARG A 15 -20.75 -15.43 16.18
N ILE A 16 -21.01 -16.43 15.36
CA ILE A 16 -21.00 -16.32 13.90
C ILE A 16 -22.19 -15.42 13.52
N PHE A 17 -21.92 -14.17 13.18
CA PHE A 17 -22.87 -13.35 12.45
C PHE A 17 -22.79 -13.74 10.98
N SER A 18 -23.75 -14.53 10.51
CA SER A 18 -23.95 -14.76 9.08
C SER A 18 -24.60 -13.51 8.48
N PHE A 19 -23.84 -12.76 7.67
CA PHE A 19 -24.38 -11.65 6.88
C PHE A 19 -24.43 -12.03 5.40
N THR A 20 -25.62 -11.88 4.82
CA THR A 20 -25.82 -11.96 3.37
C THR A 20 -25.43 -10.62 2.73
N PRO A 21 -24.71 -10.61 1.60
CA PRO A 21 -24.35 -9.36 0.92
C PRO A 21 -25.61 -8.70 0.37
N ARG A 22 -25.97 -7.52 0.88
CA ARG A 22 -26.99 -6.68 0.23
C ARG A 22 -26.30 -5.94 -0.92
N ARG A 23 -26.62 -6.32 -2.16
CA ARG A 23 -26.21 -5.56 -3.35
C ARG A 23 -26.86 -4.19 -3.30
N TYR A 24 -26.07 -3.13 -3.19
CA TYR A 24 -26.53 -1.78 -3.46
C TYR A 24 -26.72 -1.61 -4.97
N ALA A 25 -27.94 -1.27 -5.40
CA ALA A 25 -28.21 -0.82 -6.75
C ALA A 25 -27.95 0.69 -6.84
N PRO A 26 -27.25 1.19 -7.88
CA PRO A 26 -27.10 2.63 -8.06
C PRO A 26 -28.43 3.23 -8.51
N ASN A 27 -28.94 4.22 -7.75
CA ASN A 27 -30.06 5.05 -8.18
C ASN A 27 -29.59 6.00 -9.28
N SER A 28 -30.28 5.97 -10.42
CA SER A 28 -30.11 6.94 -11.50
C SER A 28 -30.81 8.25 -11.16
N SER A 29 -30.04 9.31 -10.98
CA SER A 29 -30.53 10.67 -11.20
C SER A 29 -29.37 11.52 -11.72
N ALA A 30 -29.42 11.74 -13.02
CA ALA A 30 -28.48 12.56 -13.77
C ALA A 30 -28.55 14.02 -13.29
N SER A 31 -27.40 14.57 -12.93
CA SER A 31 -27.19 16.02 -12.82
C SER A 31 -26.06 16.41 -13.78
N GLN A 32 -26.33 17.43 -14.60
CA GLN A 32 -25.53 17.84 -15.75
C GLN A 32 -24.17 18.45 -15.34
N PRO A 33 -23.08 18.26 -16.11
CA PRO A 33 -21.82 18.93 -15.86
C PRO A 33 -21.83 20.37 -16.42
N HIS A 34 -21.51 21.32 -15.55
CA HIS A 34 -21.17 22.70 -15.89
C HIS A 34 -19.88 22.76 -16.73
N GLU A 35 -19.94 23.43 -17.88
CA GLU A 35 -18.76 23.77 -18.70
C GLU A 35 -17.80 24.69 -17.95
N PHE A 36 -16.53 24.30 -17.81
CA PHE A 36 -15.44 25.23 -17.53
C PHE A 36 -14.15 24.85 -18.28
N PHE A 37 -13.78 25.72 -19.23
CA PHE A 37 -12.50 25.92 -19.93
C PHE A 37 -11.72 24.71 -20.49
N LYS A 38 -11.95 24.43 -21.78
CA LYS A 38 -10.98 23.78 -22.67
C LYS A 38 -9.77 24.71 -22.88
N LYS A 39 -8.61 24.34 -22.33
CA LYS A 39 -7.31 24.85 -22.80
C LYS A 39 -6.59 23.74 -23.55
N GLN A 40 -6.49 23.93 -24.86
CA GLN A 40 -5.81 23.06 -25.81
C GLN A 40 -4.31 23.07 -25.50
N VAL A 41 -3.76 21.93 -25.06
CA VAL A 41 -2.30 21.75 -24.97
C VAL A 41 -1.85 21.12 -26.28
N LEU A 42 -1.29 21.94 -27.17
CA LEU A 42 -0.54 21.49 -28.34
C LEU A 42 0.76 20.86 -27.85
N PHE A 43 0.85 19.54 -27.90
CA PHE A 43 2.10 18.83 -27.56
C PHE A 43 3.03 18.84 -28.77
N SER A 44 4.00 19.75 -28.77
CA SER A 44 5.07 19.81 -29.76
C SER A 44 5.98 18.58 -29.61
N SER A 45 5.92 17.67 -30.59
CA SER A 45 6.82 16.54 -30.71
C SER A 45 8.21 17.01 -31.13
N ASN A 46 9.15 17.18 -30.21
CA ASN A 46 10.60 17.17 -30.48
C ASN A 46 11.39 17.04 -29.17
N LEU A 47 11.56 15.80 -28.69
CA LEU A 47 12.59 15.45 -27.72
C LEU A 47 13.37 14.28 -28.31
N GLN A 48 14.51 14.59 -28.92
CA GLN A 48 15.43 13.62 -29.51
C GLN A 48 16.55 13.38 -28.49
N CYS A 49 16.51 12.25 -27.78
CA CYS A 49 17.61 11.81 -26.91
C CYS A 49 18.68 11.13 -27.76
N ASN A 50 19.85 11.75 -27.88
CA ASN A 50 21.00 11.17 -28.59
C ASN A 50 21.91 10.42 -27.60
N ALA A 51 21.75 9.09 -27.52
CA ALA A 51 22.73 8.22 -26.85
C ALA A 51 23.72 7.68 -27.90
N VAL A 52 24.97 8.16 -27.83
CA VAL A 52 26.06 7.74 -28.72
C VAL A 52 26.71 6.47 -28.15
N SER A 53 26.58 5.34 -28.84
CA SER A 53 27.35 4.12 -28.53
C SER A 53 28.55 4.02 -29.50
N ARG A 54 29.77 3.86 -28.96
CA ARG A 54 30.99 3.61 -29.74
C ARG A 54 31.29 2.11 -29.75
N PRO A 55 31.54 1.46 -30.90
CA PRO A 55 32.15 0.14 -30.92
C PRO A 55 33.68 0.26 -31.00
N ARG A 56 34.39 -0.59 -30.25
CA ARG A 56 35.84 -0.77 -30.33
C ARG A 56 36.14 -1.96 -31.23
N ALA A 57 36.59 -1.70 -32.45
CA ALA A 57 37.16 -2.72 -33.32
C ALA A 57 38.66 -2.92 -32.99
N GLN A 58 39.09 -4.16 -32.78
CA GLN A 58 40.48 -4.56 -32.99
C GLN A 58 40.50 -5.79 -33.91
N VAL A 59 41.10 -5.58 -35.08
CA VAL A 59 41.30 -6.54 -36.15
C VAL A 59 42.48 -7.44 -35.79
N ILE A 60 42.29 -8.76 -35.82
CA ILE A 60 43.37 -9.73 -35.94
C ILE A 60 43.04 -10.61 -37.15
N LYS A 61 43.85 -10.50 -38.21
CA LYS A 61 43.79 -11.38 -39.39
C LYS A 61 44.49 -12.70 -39.07
N ARG A 62 43.86 -13.83 -39.40
CA ARG A 62 44.56 -15.04 -39.84
C ARG A 62 43.72 -15.72 -40.92
N ASP A 63 44.37 -15.95 -42.05
CA ASP A 63 43.94 -16.83 -43.13
C ASP A 63 43.74 -18.25 -42.58
N ASP A 64 42.65 -18.89 -42.98
CA ASP A 64 42.67 -20.20 -43.64
C ASP A 64 41.25 -20.55 -44.12
N ASN A 65 41.15 -20.97 -45.38
CA ASN A 65 39.91 -21.32 -46.06
C ASN A 65 39.20 -22.50 -45.37
N VAL A 66 37.97 -22.26 -44.89
CA VAL A 66 36.93 -23.27 -44.67
C VAL A 66 35.61 -22.65 -45.11
N GLU A 67 34.83 -23.44 -45.83
CA GLU A 67 33.61 -23.10 -46.56
C GLU A 67 32.65 -22.18 -45.79
N GLU A 68 32.33 -21.04 -46.39
CA GLU A 68 31.28 -20.12 -45.96
C GLU A 68 29.92 -20.74 -46.31
N VAL A 69 29.29 -21.36 -45.32
CA VAL A 69 27.88 -21.75 -45.37
C VAL A 69 27.20 -21.05 -44.20
N ASP A 70 26.41 -20.04 -44.56
CA ASP A 70 25.15 -19.65 -43.92
C ASP A 70 25.19 -19.23 -42.43
N SER A 71 25.70 -18.03 -42.14
CA SER A 71 25.66 -17.44 -40.77
C SER A 71 25.18 -15.98 -40.71
N ALA A 72 24.93 -15.36 -41.87
CA ALA A 72 24.35 -14.02 -41.95
C ALA A 72 22.82 -14.04 -41.83
N GLU A 73 22.17 -15.09 -42.35
CA GLU A 73 20.71 -15.24 -42.32
C GLU A 73 20.18 -15.52 -40.90
N GLU A 74 20.88 -16.37 -40.13
CA GLU A 74 20.51 -16.68 -38.73
C GLU A 74 20.64 -15.45 -37.80
N GLN A 75 21.65 -14.59 -37.99
CA GLN A 75 21.81 -13.36 -37.19
C GLN A 75 20.75 -12.31 -37.54
N GLN A 76 20.34 -12.24 -38.81
CA GLN A 76 19.29 -11.32 -39.26
C GLN A 76 17.90 -11.75 -38.78
N GLU A 77 17.59 -13.06 -38.80
CA GLU A 77 16.34 -13.59 -38.26
C GLU A 77 16.24 -13.43 -36.74
N GLU A 78 17.33 -13.60 -35.99
CA GLU A 78 17.33 -13.38 -34.53
C GLU A 78 17.11 -11.90 -34.16
N GLU A 79 17.68 -10.96 -34.91
CA GLU A 79 17.44 -9.53 -34.69
C GLU A 79 16.01 -9.11 -35.08
N GLU A 80 15.49 -9.61 -36.21
CA GLU A 80 14.15 -9.29 -36.70
C GLU A 80 13.05 -9.89 -35.80
N THR A 81 13.24 -11.11 -35.30
CA THR A 81 12.35 -11.73 -34.31
C THR A 81 12.36 -10.99 -32.97
N GLN A 82 13.52 -10.47 -32.55
CA GLN A 82 13.63 -9.69 -31.32
C GLN A 82 13.02 -8.28 -31.46
N GLU A 83 13.12 -7.66 -32.64
CA GLU A 83 12.46 -6.39 -32.94
C GLU A 83 10.93 -6.53 -32.98
N VAL A 84 10.42 -7.58 -33.63
CA VAL A 84 8.98 -7.90 -33.63
C VAL A 84 8.47 -8.16 -32.21
N TYR A 85 9.24 -8.90 -31.39
CA TYR A 85 8.91 -9.11 -29.98
C TYR A 85 8.83 -7.78 -29.20
N ARG A 86 9.83 -6.89 -29.37
CA ARG A 86 9.83 -5.56 -28.74
C ARG A 86 8.63 -4.72 -29.18
N SER A 87 8.32 -4.69 -30.47
CA SER A 87 7.16 -3.97 -31.04
C SER A 87 5.84 -4.50 -30.46
N ASN A 88 5.69 -5.82 -30.34
CA ASN A 88 4.51 -6.43 -29.73
C ASN A 88 4.38 -6.10 -28.25
N LYS A 89 5.49 -6.08 -27.49
CA LYS A 89 5.49 -5.62 -26.09
C LYS A 89 5.08 -4.15 -25.98
N ILE A 90 5.57 -3.27 -26.85
CA ILE A 90 5.18 -1.86 -26.85
C ILE A 90 3.68 -1.72 -27.09
N LYS A 91 3.12 -2.43 -28.07
CA LYS A 91 1.66 -2.42 -28.34
C LYS A 91 0.85 -2.89 -27.13
N GLN A 92 1.32 -3.92 -26.42
CA GLN A 92 0.68 -4.40 -25.19
C GLN A 92 0.69 -3.34 -24.09
N HIS A 93 1.81 -2.66 -23.86
CA HIS A 93 1.88 -1.59 -22.86
C HIS A 93 1.01 -0.39 -23.25
N ILE A 94 0.98 0.01 -24.52
CA ILE A 94 0.10 1.07 -25.02
C ILE A 94 -1.37 0.71 -24.75
N TYR A 95 -1.75 -0.53 -25.02
CA TYR A 95 -3.10 -1.01 -24.75
C TYR A 95 -3.43 -0.98 -23.25
N ALA A 96 -2.52 -1.46 -22.38
CA ALA A 96 -2.70 -1.43 -20.94
C ALA A 96 -2.85 0.01 -20.39
N VAL A 97 -2.01 0.94 -20.83
CA VAL A 97 -2.11 2.36 -20.42
C VAL A 97 -3.42 2.98 -20.91
N ARG A 98 -3.86 2.67 -22.13
CA ARG A 98 -5.17 3.14 -22.62
C ARG A 98 -6.32 2.63 -21.76
N LEU A 99 -6.28 1.36 -21.37
CA LEU A 99 -7.30 0.78 -20.47
C LEU A 99 -7.28 1.47 -19.10
N MET A 100 -6.10 1.66 -18.51
CA MET A 100 -5.96 2.36 -17.22
C MET A 100 -6.52 3.79 -17.27
N LEU A 101 -6.23 4.54 -18.34
CA LEU A 101 -6.75 5.90 -18.51
C LEU A 101 -8.26 5.93 -18.77
N GLN A 102 -8.80 4.91 -19.43
CA GLN A 102 -10.25 4.79 -19.68
C GLN A 102 -11.03 4.36 -18.44
N SER A 103 -10.40 3.64 -17.51
CA SER A 103 -11.00 3.19 -16.25
C SER A 103 -10.83 4.18 -15.09
N MET A 104 -10.32 5.38 -15.33
CA MET A 104 -10.16 6.40 -14.28
C MET A 104 -11.53 6.86 -13.77
N ASP A 105 -11.68 6.87 -12.46
CA ASP A 105 -12.87 7.35 -11.74
C ASP A 105 -12.43 8.26 -10.58
N ASP A 106 -12.94 8.06 -9.36
CA ASP A 106 -12.59 8.82 -8.15
C ASP A 106 -11.12 8.70 -7.71
N GLY A 107 -10.35 7.82 -8.35
CA GLY A 107 -8.92 7.62 -8.15
C GLY A 107 -8.56 6.21 -7.68
N GLU A 108 -7.33 5.80 -7.98
CA GLU A 108 -6.76 4.53 -7.54
C GLU A 108 -5.68 4.82 -6.49
N ILE A 109 -6.01 4.57 -5.21
CA ILE A 109 -5.12 4.80 -4.08
C ILE A 109 -5.13 3.59 -3.13
N SER A 110 -4.00 3.32 -2.50
CA SER A 110 -3.90 2.29 -1.46
C SER A 110 -4.75 2.63 -0.24
N ILE A 111 -5.23 1.60 0.46
CA ILE A 111 -6.03 1.78 1.66
C ILE A 111 -5.14 2.23 2.83
N SER A 112 -5.55 3.30 3.50
CA SER A 112 -4.96 3.78 4.76
C SER A 112 -5.53 2.98 5.94
N ALA A 113 -4.67 2.28 6.67
CA ALA A 113 -5.10 1.49 7.83
C ALA A 113 -5.55 2.38 8.99
N TYR A 114 -4.88 3.52 9.20
CA TYR A 114 -5.23 4.55 10.16
C TYR A 114 -6.65 5.10 9.91
N ASP A 115 -6.95 5.53 8.68
CA ASP A 115 -8.27 6.10 8.37
C ASP A 115 -9.36 5.02 8.43
N THR A 116 -9.06 3.80 7.99
CA THR A 116 -9.99 2.67 8.10
C THR A 116 -10.30 2.34 9.56
N ALA A 117 -9.33 2.46 10.47
CA ALA A 117 -9.54 2.30 11.91
C ALA A 117 -10.44 3.39 12.49
N TRP A 118 -10.31 4.64 12.05
CA TRP A 118 -11.24 5.70 12.45
C TRP A 118 -12.66 5.46 11.98
N VAL A 119 -12.85 5.00 10.73
CA VAL A 119 -14.17 4.62 10.22
C VAL A 119 -14.74 3.44 11.03
N ALA A 120 -13.90 2.48 11.41
CA ALA A 120 -14.30 1.32 12.21
C ALA A 120 -14.80 1.70 13.62
N LEU A 121 -14.43 2.86 14.16
CA LEU A 121 -14.87 3.33 15.48
C LEU A 121 -16.27 3.95 15.48
N VAL A 122 -16.84 4.25 14.31
CA VAL A 122 -18.17 4.86 14.20
C VAL A 122 -19.24 3.87 14.69
N LYS A 123 -20.01 4.28 15.70
CA LYS A 123 -21.13 3.50 16.23
C LYS A 123 -22.34 3.59 15.32
N ASP A 124 -23.15 2.54 15.29
CA ASP A 124 -24.43 2.52 14.58
C ASP A 124 -25.31 3.72 14.96
N ILE A 125 -25.83 4.41 13.94
CA ILE A 125 -26.67 5.60 14.10
C ILE A 125 -27.97 5.31 14.85
N ASN A 126 -28.44 4.06 14.82
CA ASN A 126 -29.65 3.64 15.52
C ASN A 126 -29.37 3.31 17.01
N GLY A 127 -28.13 3.49 17.47
CA GLY A 127 -27.75 3.32 18.87
C GLY A 127 -27.57 1.87 19.30
N SER A 128 -27.43 0.92 18.36
CA SER A 128 -26.97 -0.41 18.73
C SER A 128 -25.50 -0.36 19.18
N ASP A 129 -25.11 -1.27 20.08
CA ASP A 129 -23.71 -1.46 20.48
C ASP A 129 -22.92 -2.23 19.41
N THR A 130 -23.04 -1.80 18.14
CA THR A 130 -22.37 -2.40 16.97
C THR A 130 -21.76 -1.32 16.08
N PRO A 131 -20.73 -1.66 15.27
CA PRO A 131 -20.09 -0.72 14.35
C PRO A 131 -21.03 -0.36 13.20
N GLN A 132 -21.05 0.92 12.83
CA GLN A 132 -21.77 1.40 11.65
C GLN A 132 -21.22 0.79 10.35
N PHE A 133 -19.90 0.51 10.32
CA PHE A 133 -19.17 0.01 9.17
C PHE A 133 -18.39 -1.26 9.53
N PRO A 134 -19.05 -2.43 9.66
CA PRO A 134 -18.41 -3.67 10.08
C PRO A 134 -17.32 -4.15 9.09
N SER A 135 -17.43 -3.81 7.81
CA SER A 135 -16.43 -4.14 6.79
C SER A 135 -15.06 -3.51 7.06
N SER A 136 -15.01 -2.35 7.73
CA SER A 136 -13.75 -1.72 8.12
C SER A 136 -13.00 -2.57 9.16
N LEU A 137 -13.71 -3.16 10.13
CA LEU A 137 -13.11 -4.08 11.10
C LEU A 137 -12.65 -5.39 10.46
N GLU A 138 -13.43 -5.93 9.53
CA GLU A 138 -13.06 -7.12 8.76
C GLU A 138 -11.78 -6.85 7.94
N TRP A 139 -11.70 -5.69 7.28
CA TRP A 139 -10.48 -5.31 6.57
C TRP A 139 -9.28 -5.23 7.50
N ILE A 140 -9.41 -4.58 8.67
CA ILE A 140 -8.34 -4.48 9.67
C ILE A 140 -7.89 -5.88 10.09
N ALA A 141 -8.83 -6.78 10.44
CA ALA A 141 -8.51 -8.13 10.85
C ALA A 141 -7.74 -8.90 9.76
N ASN A 142 -8.13 -8.74 8.50
CA ASN A 142 -7.56 -9.50 7.39
C ASN A 142 -6.26 -8.91 6.80
N ASN A 143 -5.86 -7.70 7.21
CA ASN A 143 -4.72 -6.99 6.62
C ASN A 143 -3.58 -6.67 7.60
N GLN A 144 -3.52 -7.35 8.75
CA GLN A 144 -2.31 -7.34 9.59
C GLN A 144 -1.15 -7.97 8.81
N LEU A 145 0.01 -7.31 8.82
CA LEU A 145 1.22 -7.75 8.13
C LEU A 145 1.89 -8.91 8.87
N ALA A 146 2.80 -9.61 8.20
CA ALA A 146 3.46 -10.81 8.76
C ALA A 146 4.32 -10.49 9.99
N GLU A 147 4.87 -9.28 10.04
CA GLU A 147 5.59 -8.69 11.16
C GLU A 147 4.66 -8.07 12.22
N CYS A 148 3.36 -8.39 12.18
CA CYS A 148 2.35 -8.02 13.18
C CYS A 148 1.92 -6.54 13.22
N SER A 149 2.35 -5.73 12.25
CA SER A 149 1.97 -4.31 12.11
C SER A 149 0.85 -4.09 11.08
N TRP A 150 0.39 -2.84 10.95
CA TRP A 150 -0.38 -2.35 9.81
C TRP A 150 0.36 -1.17 9.16
N GLY A 151 0.25 -1.03 7.84
CA GLY A 151 0.90 0.04 7.06
C GLY A 151 1.23 -0.42 5.64
N ASP A 152 2.12 0.31 4.97
CA ASP A 152 2.57 -0.03 3.62
C ASP A 152 3.39 -1.33 3.60
N LYS A 153 3.09 -2.28 2.71
CA LYS A 153 3.76 -3.59 2.65
C LYS A 153 5.16 -3.54 2.05
N SER A 154 5.43 -2.55 1.21
CA SER A 154 6.65 -2.40 0.42
C SER A 154 7.66 -1.50 1.10
N ILE A 155 7.22 -0.57 1.95
CA ILE A 155 8.07 0.40 2.62
C ILE A 155 7.85 0.34 4.14
N PHE A 156 8.94 0.30 4.90
CA PHE A 156 8.90 0.42 6.35
C PHE A 156 9.30 1.84 6.75
N LEU A 157 8.36 2.59 7.32
CA LEU A 157 8.61 3.85 8.03
C LEU A 157 8.08 3.71 9.46
N ALA A 158 8.90 3.96 10.47
CA ALA A 158 8.55 3.81 11.86
C ALA A 158 7.30 4.62 12.23
N HIS A 159 7.23 5.89 11.80
CA HIS A 159 6.07 6.74 12.03
C HIS A 159 4.80 6.15 11.42
N ASP A 160 4.85 5.72 10.16
CA ASP A 160 3.72 5.08 9.45
C ASP A 160 3.28 3.79 10.16
N ARG A 161 4.22 2.88 10.44
CA ARG A 161 3.89 1.58 11.02
C ARG A 161 3.30 1.71 12.41
N ILE A 162 3.84 2.57 13.25
CA ILE A 162 3.38 2.72 14.63
C ILE A 162 1.98 3.37 14.67
N ILE A 163 1.73 4.45 13.92
CA ILE A 163 0.43 5.13 13.97
C ILE A 163 -0.69 4.26 13.40
N ASN A 164 -0.45 3.58 12.27
CA ASN A 164 -1.41 2.65 11.69
C ASN A 164 -1.71 1.48 12.64
N THR A 165 -0.65 0.87 13.21
CA THR A 165 -0.81 -0.26 14.12
C THR A 165 -1.60 0.12 15.37
N LEU A 166 -1.28 1.26 15.99
CA LEU A 166 -1.98 1.71 17.19
C LEU A 166 -3.46 1.99 16.91
N ALA A 167 -3.77 2.65 15.79
CA ALA A 167 -5.15 2.91 15.38
C ALA A 167 -5.94 1.61 15.20
N CYS A 168 -5.37 0.63 14.48
CA CYS A 168 -6.00 -0.67 14.27
C CYS A 168 -6.21 -1.44 15.58
N VAL A 169 -5.24 -1.45 16.49
CA VAL A 169 -5.39 -2.08 17.81
C VAL A 169 -6.51 -1.42 18.61
N ILE A 170 -6.59 -0.08 18.60
CA ILE A 170 -7.66 0.69 19.24
C ILE A 170 -9.02 0.28 18.67
N ALA A 171 -9.17 0.25 17.35
CA ALA A 171 -10.43 -0.16 16.71
C ALA A 171 -10.85 -1.57 17.12
N LEU A 172 -9.95 -2.55 17.06
CA LEU A 172 -10.23 -3.92 17.48
C LEU A 172 -10.54 -4.03 18.98
N LYS A 173 -9.88 -3.21 19.82
CA LYS A 173 -10.11 -3.18 21.27
C LYS A 173 -11.48 -2.61 21.60
N SER A 174 -11.89 -1.51 20.97
CA SER A 174 -13.17 -0.84 21.20
C SER A 174 -14.39 -1.73 20.97
N TRP A 175 -14.28 -2.70 20.04
CA TRP A 175 -15.34 -3.68 19.76
C TRP A 175 -15.11 -5.06 20.39
N ASN A 176 -14.07 -5.19 21.21
CA ASN A 176 -13.65 -6.44 21.83
C ASN A 176 -13.43 -7.62 20.85
N LEU A 177 -12.85 -7.34 19.69
CA LEU A 177 -12.57 -8.33 18.64
C LEU A 177 -11.08 -8.67 18.55
N HIS A 178 -10.78 -9.85 17.97
CA HIS A 178 -9.45 -10.29 17.54
C HIS A 178 -8.32 -10.06 18.57
N ILE A 179 -8.46 -10.67 19.75
CA ILE A 179 -7.48 -10.53 20.83
C ILE A 179 -6.06 -10.90 20.39
N ASP A 180 -5.91 -11.95 19.59
CA ASP A 180 -4.66 -12.39 19.00
C ASP A 180 -3.97 -11.28 18.21
N LYS A 181 -4.70 -10.61 17.30
CA LYS A 181 -4.17 -9.54 16.46
C LYS A 181 -3.80 -8.31 17.27
N ARG A 182 -4.59 -8.00 18.31
CA ARG A 182 -4.30 -6.90 19.23
C ARG A 182 -3.00 -7.13 19.99
N GLU A 183 -2.81 -8.32 20.56
CA GLU A 183 -1.59 -8.64 21.32
C GLU A 183 -0.35 -8.62 20.41
N LEU A 184 -0.46 -9.17 19.20
CA LEU A 184 0.61 -9.14 18.20
C LEU A 184 0.94 -7.70 17.78
N GLY A 185 -0.07 -6.86 17.50
CA GLY A 185 0.11 -5.45 17.17
C GLY A 185 0.73 -4.66 18.31
N MET A 186 0.33 -4.94 19.55
CA MET A 186 0.94 -4.33 20.72
C MET A 186 2.40 -4.76 20.89
N SER A 187 2.73 -6.05 20.69
CA SER A 187 4.13 -6.52 20.71
C SER A 187 4.98 -5.74 19.72
N PHE A 188 4.48 -5.59 18.49
CA PHE A 188 5.15 -4.79 17.47
C PHE A 188 5.40 -3.35 17.94
N ILE A 189 4.39 -2.69 18.52
CA ILE A 189 4.55 -1.33 19.06
C ILE A 189 5.65 -1.30 20.13
N ARG A 190 5.64 -2.22 21.11
CA ARG A 190 6.66 -2.23 22.18
C ARG A 190 8.08 -2.39 21.66
N GLU A 191 8.25 -3.19 20.62
CA GLU A 191 9.56 -3.47 20.01
C GLU A 191 10.07 -2.34 19.09
N ASN A 192 9.18 -1.47 18.61
CA ASN A 192 9.50 -0.50 17.56
C ASN A 192 9.22 0.96 17.91
N LEU A 193 8.58 1.25 19.05
CA LEU A 193 8.21 2.62 19.45
C LEU A 193 9.42 3.57 19.50
N SER A 194 10.56 3.10 20.03
CA SER A 194 11.78 3.91 20.15
C SER A 194 12.35 4.35 18.81
N LYS A 195 12.06 3.61 17.73
CA LYS A 195 12.58 3.89 16.38
C LYS A 195 11.99 5.16 15.76
N ILE A 196 10.91 5.69 16.33
CA ILE A 196 10.32 6.96 15.87
C ILE A 196 11.33 8.11 16.05
N GLY A 197 12.04 8.16 17.19
CA GLY A 197 13.01 9.23 17.46
C GLY A 197 14.25 9.20 16.55
N ASP A 198 14.58 8.02 16.01
CA ASP A 198 15.71 7.85 15.09
C ASP A 198 15.33 8.11 13.62
N GLU A 199 14.04 8.18 13.29
CA GLU A 199 13.57 8.30 11.91
C GLU A 199 13.56 9.76 11.43
N ASN A 200 13.94 9.95 10.16
CA ASN A 200 14.01 11.28 9.56
C ASN A 200 12.61 11.93 9.50
N ALA A 201 12.48 13.10 10.14
CA ALA A 201 11.26 13.90 10.18
C ALA A 201 10.69 14.28 8.79
N VAL A 202 11.52 14.29 7.73
CA VAL A 202 11.05 14.54 6.35
C VAL A 202 10.03 13.48 5.88
N HIS A 203 10.08 12.27 6.44
CA HIS A 203 9.16 11.17 6.13
C HIS A 203 8.03 11.02 7.14
N MET A 204 7.92 11.95 8.09
CA MET A 204 6.85 11.94 9.07
C MET A 204 5.49 12.15 8.38
N PRO A 205 4.48 11.31 8.67
CA PRO A 205 3.12 11.51 8.17
C PRO A 205 2.57 12.87 8.56
N ILE A 206 1.75 13.45 7.69
CA ILE A 206 1.14 14.76 7.92
C ILE A 206 0.32 14.73 9.21
N GLY A 207 0.59 15.66 10.12
CA GLY A 207 -0.13 15.80 11.38
C GLY A 207 0.17 14.70 12.41
N PHE A 208 1.21 13.90 12.22
CA PHE A 208 1.63 12.86 13.16
C PHE A 208 1.79 13.39 14.59
N GLU A 209 2.41 14.56 14.74
CA GLU A 209 2.66 15.22 16.04
C GLU A 209 1.38 15.57 16.82
N VAL A 210 0.24 15.64 16.14
CA VAL A 210 -1.06 15.89 16.76
C VAL A 210 -1.86 14.59 16.88
N ALA A 211 -1.90 13.81 15.80
CA ALA A 211 -2.69 12.60 15.69
C ALA A 211 -2.18 11.48 16.61
N PHE A 212 -0.86 11.26 16.64
CA PHE A 212 -0.28 10.16 17.39
C PHE A 212 -0.45 10.33 18.91
N PRO A 213 -0.12 11.48 19.52
CA PRO A 213 -0.46 11.74 20.93
C PRO A 213 -1.93 11.55 21.27
N SER A 214 -2.83 12.00 20.39
CA SER A 214 -4.28 11.84 20.57
C SER A 214 -4.68 10.37 20.59
N LEU A 215 -4.11 9.54 19.71
CA LEU A 215 -4.33 8.09 19.73
C LEU A 215 -3.79 7.43 21.02
N ILE A 216 -2.63 7.86 21.52
CA ILE A 216 -2.08 7.36 22.78
C ILE A 216 -3.08 7.59 23.92
N GLU A 217 -3.66 8.79 24.01
CA GLU A 217 -4.68 9.10 25.02
C GLU A 217 -5.94 8.25 24.86
N ILE A 218 -6.43 8.07 23.63
CA ILE A 218 -7.59 7.22 23.33
C ILE A 218 -7.31 5.78 23.77
N GLY A 219 -6.14 5.23 23.41
CA GLY A 219 -5.73 3.89 23.78
C GLY A 219 -5.67 3.70 25.30
N LYS A 220 -5.06 4.65 26.02
CA LYS A 220 -5.02 4.64 27.50
C LYS A 220 -6.42 4.66 28.11
N LYS A 221 -7.33 5.49 27.59
CA LYS A 221 -8.73 5.58 28.06
C LYS A 221 -9.50 4.25 27.94
N ILE A 222 -9.17 3.42 26.95
CA ILE A 222 -9.80 2.10 26.75
C ILE A 222 -8.98 0.93 27.33
N GLY A 223 -7.97 1.24 28.15
CA GLY A 223 -7.17 0.24 28.88
C GLY A 223 -6.14 -0.48 28.02
N ILE A 224 -5.63 0.14 26.96
CA ILE A 224 -4.44 -0.33 26.27
C ILE A 224 -3.20 0.18 27.03
N ASP A 225 -2.34 -0.76 27.41
CA ASP A 225 -1.05 -0.46 28.03
C ASP A 225 -0.01 -0.14 26.97
N ILE A 226 0.20 1.16 26.75
CA ILE A 226 1.15 1.67 25.77
C ILE A 226 2.46 2.02 26.50
N PRO A 227 3.62 1.52 26.04
CA PRO A 227 4.91 1.82 26.65
C PRO A 227 5.14 3.33 26.78
N ASP A 228 5.58 3.76 27.96
CA ASP A 228 5.99 5.13 28.21
C ASP A 228 7.44 5.32 27.77
N ASP A 229 7.65 5.54 26.48
CA ASP A 229 8.94 5.98 25.96
C ASP A 229 9.02 7.51 26.05
N SER A 230 9.16 8.00 27.29
CA SER A 230 9.00 9.42 27.60
C SER A 230 9.95 10.33 26.81
N HIS A 231 11.08 9.84 26.29
CA HIS A 231 11.96 10.65 25.44
C HIS A 231 11.32 10.89 24.06
N VAL A 232 10.95 9.80 23.39
CA VAL A 232 10.30 9.84 22.06
C VAL A 232 8.95 10.53 22.13
N LEU A 233 8.15 10.23 23.16
CA LEU A 233 6.85 10.85 23.31
C LEU A 233 6.98 12.36 23.63
N ARG A 234 7.93 12.78 24.47
CA ARG A 234 8.13 14.23 24.77
C ARG A 234 8.51 15.03 23.54
N GLU A 235 9.37 14.51 22.67
CA GLU A 235 9.76 15.19 21.42
C GLU A 235 8.56 15.46 20.52
N ILE A 236 7.56 14.56 20.51
CA ILE A 236 6.33 14.71 19.71
C ILE A 236 5.35 15.73 20.33
N TYR A 237 5.41 15.96 21.65
CA TYR A 237 4.54 16.93 22.36
C TYR A 237 5.07 18.38 22.35
N THR A 238 6.19 18.67 21.69
CA THR A 238 6.89 19.98 21.77
C THR A 238 6.58 20.87 20.58
#